data_AF-A0A4W6FYU1-F1
#
_entry.id   AF-A0A4W6FYU1-F1
#
_cell.length_a   1.000
_cell.length_b   1.000
_cell.length_c   1.000
_cell.angle_alpha   90.00
_cell.angle_beta   90.00
_cell.angle_gamma   90.00
#
_symmetry.space_group_name_H-M   'P 1'
#
loop_
_entity.id
_entity.type
_entity.pdbx_description
1 polymer ?
#
loop_
_entity_poly.entity_id
_entity_poly.type
_entity_poly.pdbx_seq_one_letter_code
_entity_poly.pdbx_strand_id
1 'polypeptide(L)' 'MPAGVSWPRYLRMFSASILAMFAGAQVVHQYYLPDLSIPEIPPKPGELRTELRGYKVREEAATAFQQLKAEQKVD' A
#
# COMPACT_ATOMS: atom_id res chain seq x y z
N MET A 1 21.06 16.88 -21.70
CA MET A 1 21.55 16.09 -20.55
C MET A 1 22.26 17.00 -19.60
N PRO A 2 22.26 16.74 -18.28
CA PRO A 2 23.21 17.39 -17.39
C PRO A 2 24.63 17.18 -17.96
N ALA A 3 25.46 18.22 -17.95
CA ALA A 3 26.80 18.16 -18.51
C ALA A 3 27.61 17.02 -17.84
N GLY A 4 28.18 16.12 -18.64
CA GLY A 4 29.01 15.01 -18.16
C GLY A 4 28.31 13.65 -17.97
N VAL A 5 27.00 13.53 -18.24
CA VAL A 5 26.28 12.25 -18.13
C VAL A 5 25.79 11.78 -19.51
N SER A 6 25.84 10.48 -19.81
CA SER A 6 25.34 9.89 -21.06
C SER A 6 23.85 9.54 -21.01
N TRP A 7 23.14 9.63 -22.15
CA TRP A 7 21.66 9.59 -22.22
C TRP A 7 21.05 8.34 -21.57
N PRO A 8 21.62 7.15 -21.82
CA PRO A 8 21.17 5.94 -21.16
C PRO A 8 21.32 5.99 -19.63
N ARG A 9 22.39 6.61 -19.11
CA ARG A 9 22.65 6.68 -17.67
C ARG A 9 21.65 7.59 -16.96
N TYR A 10 21.33 8.74 -17.55
CA TYR A 10 20.30 9.62 -17.00
C TYR A 10 18.92 8.98 -17.03
N LEU A 11 18.53 8.36 -18.15
CA LEU A 11 17.24 7.67 -18.24
C LEU A 11 17.09 6.59 -17.17
N ARG A 12 18.13 5.78 -16.95
CA ARG A 12 18.11 4.73 -15.91
C ARG A 12 17.90 5.32 -14.52
N MET A 13 18.60 6.40 -14.19
CA MET A 13 18.44 7.05 -12.90
C MET A 13 17.04 7.67 -12.77
N PHE A 14 16.61 8.40 -13.80
CA PHE A 14 15.31 9.06 -13.81
C PHE A 14 14.14 8.06 -13.68
N SER A 15 14.18 6.96 -14.44
CA SER A 15 13.16 5.90 -14.34
C SER A 15 13.21 5.22 -12.98
N ALA A 16 14.40 4.94 -12.43
CA ALA A 16 14.54 4.37 -11.09
C ALA A 16 13.92 5.29 -10.02
N SER A 17 14.12 6.60 -10.11
CA SER A 17 13.52 7.57 -9.19
C SER A 17 11.99 7.57 -9.27
N ILE A 18 11.43 7.53 -10.48
CA ILE A 18 9.97 7.44 -10.67
C ILE A 18 9.42 6.14 -10.08
N LEU A 19 10.09 5.01 -10.36
CA LEU A 19 9.67 3.71 -9.84
C LEU A 19 9.74 3.67 -8.32
N ALA A 20 10.78 4.22 -7.71
CA ALA A 20 10.92 4.34 -6.26
C ALA A 20 9.78 5.19 -5.66
N MET A 21 9.43 6.30 -6.31
CA MET A 21 8.31 7.15 -5.89
C MET A 21 6.98 6.39 -5.92
N PHE A 22 6.69 5.67 -7.01
CA PHE A 22 5.46 4.87 -7.12
C PHE A 22 5.43 3.72 -6.12
N ALA A 23 6.55 3.02 -5.94
CA ALA A 23 6.66 1.97 -4.94
C ALA A 23 6.40 2.50 -3.52
N GLY A 24 6.99 3.65 -3.18
CA GLY A 24 6.76 4.32 -1.89
C GLY A 24 5.29 4.70 -1.69
N ALA A 25 4.67 5.34 -2.68
CA ALA A 25 3.25 5.71 -2.62
C ALA A 25 2.36 4.48 -2.42
N GLN A 26 2.62 3.40 -3.16
CA GLN A 26 1.84 2.16 -3.05
C GLN A 26 2.00 1.50 -1.69
N VAL A 27 3.19 1.51 -1.10
CA VAL A 27 3.42 0.97 0.25
C VAL A 27 2.58 1.71 1.29
N VAL A 28 2.49 3.04 1.22
CA VAL A 28 1.67 3.84 2.14
C VAL A 28 0.18 3.50 1.97
N HIS A 29 -0.29 3.37 0.72
CA HIS A 29 -1.68 2.97 0.45
C HIS A 29 -1.99 1.57 0.96
N GLN A 30 -1.07 0.61 0.83
CA GLN A 30 -1.25 -0.74 1.36
C GLN A 30 -1.17 -0.80 2.89
N TYR A 31 -0.28 -0.01 3.49
CA TYR A 31 -0.05 -0.01 4.93
C TYR A 31 -1.21 0.63 5.70
N TYR A 32 -1.67 1.80 5.26
CA TYR A 32 -2.75 2.51 5.94
C TYR A 32 -4.14 2.13 5.41
N LEU A 33 -4.24 1.63 4.17
CA LEU A 33 -5.49 1.32 3.48
C LEU A 33 -6.58 2.37 3.77
N PRO A 34 -6.33 3.64 3.43
CA PRO A 34 -7.23 4.73 3.79
C PRO A 34 -8.61 4.48 3.19
N ASP A 35 -9.64 4.73 4.00
CA ASP A 35 -11.01 4.71 3.50
C ASP A 35 -11.21 5.93 2.60
N LEU A 36 -11.41 5.69 1.30
CA LEU A 36 -11.63 6.73 0.30
C LEU A 36 -13.11 7.07 0.14
N SER A 37 -14.00 6.43 0.89
CA SER A 37 -15.42 6.79 0.89
C SER A 37 -15.60 8.17 1.52
N ILE A 38 -16.16 9.09 0.73
CA ILE A 38 -16.52 10.42 1.21
C ILE A 38 -17.99 10.36 1.62
N PRO A 39 -18.31 10.46 2.92
CA PRO A 39 -19.71 10.54 3.34
C PRO A 39 -20.31 11.87 2.88
N GLU A 40 -21.55 11.85 2.41
CA GLU A 40 -22.26 13.05 1.95
C GLU A 40 -22.43 14.08 3.08
N ILE A 41 -22.57 13.61 4.31
CA ILE A 41 -22.62 14.43 5.52
C ILE A 41 -21.27 14.30 6.24
N PRO A 42 -20.53 15.39 6.46
CA PRO A 42 -19.28 15.34 7.21
C PRO A 42 -19.55 14.90 8.66
N PRO A 43 -18.72 14.00 9.21
CA PRO A 43 -18.86 13.55 10.59
C PRO A 43 -18.65 14.72 11.55
N LYS A 44 -19.31 14.66 12.72
CA LYS A 44 -19.16 15.71 13.73
C LYS A 44 -17.70 15.74 14.22
N PRO A 45 -17.20 16.91 14.67
CA PRO A 45 -15.87 17.00 15.27
C PRO A 45 -15.71 15.97 16.39
N GLY A 46 -14.72 15.09 16.27
CA GLY A 46 -14.44 14.02 17.25
C GLY A 46 -15.05 12.65 16.93
N GLU A 47 -15.93 12.52 15.92
CA GLU A 47 -16.51 11.23 15.49
C GLU A 47 -15.71 10.58 14.34
N LEU A 48 -14.62 11.20 13.91
CA LEU A 48 -13.74 10.69 12.85
C LEU A 48 -13.06 9.38 13.30
N ARG A 49 -13.51 8.26 12.74
CA ARG A 49 -12.87 6.95 12.96
C ARG A 49 -11.66 6.80 12.03
N THR A 50 -10.46 6.89 12.59
CA THR A 50 -9.19 6.66 11.88
C THR A 50 -8.63 5.30 12.29
N GLU A 51 -9.08 4.24 11.62
CA GLU A 51 -8.57 2.90 11.88
C GLU A 51 -7.49 2.50 10.86
N LEU A 52 -6.47 1.76 11.31
CA LEU A 52 -5.43 1.18 10.45
C LEU A 52 -5.99 -0.06 9.72
N ARG A 53 -6.87 0.15 8.74
CA ARG A 53 -7.53 -0.94 8.01
C ARG A 53 -6.55 -1.92 7.36
N GLY A 54 -5.42 -1.42 6.86
CA GLY A 54 -4.39 -2.27 6.25
C GLY A 54 -3.84 -3.35 7.18
N TYR A 55 -3.72 -3.05 8.47
CA TYR A 55 -3.25 -4.01 9.47
C TYR A 55 -4.29 -5.12 9.73
N LYS A 56 -5.58 -4.74 9.88
CA LYS A 56 -6.68 -5.69 10.09
C LYS A 56 -6.81 -6.69 8.92
N VAL A 57 -6.79 -6.19 7.69
CA VAL A 57 -6.86 -7.04 6.49
C VAL A 57 -5.70 -8.04 6.44
N ARG A 58 -4.50 -7.65 6.89
CA ARG A 58 -3.34 -8.55 6.97
C ARG A 58 -3.51 -9.66 8.01
N GLU A 59 -4.07 -9.34 9.17
CA GLU A 59 -4.36 -10.35 10.19
C GLU A 59 -5.43 -11.33 9.70
N GLU A 60 -6.52 -10.84 9.12
CA GLU A 60 -7.58 -11.67 8.54
C GLU A 60 -7.01 -12.60 7.45
N ALA A 61 -6.22 -12.08 6.52
CA ALA A 61 -5.57 -12.88 5.48
C ALA A 61 -4.62 -13.96 6.06
N ALA A 62 -3.86 -13.62 7.10
CA ALA A 62 -2.98 -14.58 7.77
C ALA A 62 -3.76 -15.70 8.45
N THR A 63 -4.88 -15.37 9.12
CA THR A 63 -5.76 -16.39 9.75
C THR A 63 -6.40 -17.32 8.72
N ALA A 64 -6.92 -16.77 7.62
CA ALA A 64 -7.50 -17.55 6.53
C ALA A 64 -6.47 -18.50 5.89
N PHE A 65 -5.23 -18.02 5.69
CA PHE A 65 -4.16 -18.86 5.16
C PHE A 65 -3.81 -20.04 6.09
N GLN A 66 -3.83 -19.83 7.41
CA GLN A 66 -3.60 -20.91 8.37
C GLN A 66 -4.73 -21.95 8.35
N GLN A 67 -5.98 -21.50 8.21
CA GLN A 67 -7.15 -22.38 8.09
C GLN A 67 -7.05 -23.26 6.84
N LEU A 68 -6.75 -22.67 5.68
CA LEU A 68 -6.56 -23.43 4.43
C LEU A 68 -5.44 -24.46 4.53
N LYS A 69 -4.34 -24.11 5.19
CA LYS A 69 -3.22 -25.04 5.43
C LYS A 69 -3.58 -26.17 6.40
N ALA A 70 -4.46 -25.90 7.36
CA ALA A 70 -4.96 -26.91 8.28
C ALA A 70 -5.91 -27.88 7.55
N GLU A 71 -6.82 -27.37 6.73
CA GLU A 71 -7.72 -28.20 5.89
C GLU A 71 -6.93 -29.09 4.93
N GLN A 72 -5.94 -28.53 4.21
CA GLN A 72 -5.10 -29.30 3.27
C GLN A 72 -4.25 -30.37 3.95
N LYS A 73 -3.98 -30.27 5.25
CA LYS A 73 -3.22 -31.29 6.00
C LYS A 73 -4.10 -32.42 6.55
N VAL A 74 -5.42 -32.24 6.53
CA VAL A 74 -6.39 -33.20 7.06
C VAL A 74 -6.87 -34.16 5.97
N ASP A 75 -6.68 -33.81 4.69
CA ASP A 75 -6.78 -34.70 3.51
C ASP A 75 -5.49 -35.49 3.26
#